data_AF-A0A7W8E041-F1
#
_entry.id   AF-A0A7W8E041-F1
#
_cell.length_a   1.000
_cell.length_b   1.000
_cell.length_c   1.000
_cell.angle_alpha   90.00
_cell.angle_beta   90.00
_cell.angle_gamma   90.00
#
_symmetry.space_group_name_H-M   'P 1'
#
loop_
_entity.id
_entity.type
_entity.pdbx_description
1 polymer ?
#
loop_
_entity_poly.entity_id
_entity_poly.type
_entity_poly.pdbx_seq_one_letter_code
_entity_poly.pdbx_strand_id
1 'polypeptide(L)'
;MSSFIIVGKRLLPREQIALVESYAPSETTTLQTTRTFQSRVIMINRDSVLLEEAPELFAQASGFRMLDGDRVAFNPVVRFNVETFAPVSGFTPTKPYVTRLRWRDLDGNDQSKLLVTSPDAVLSAVMGDGPAARLPPGRGNGTRPRRARQTSRLKPSLTQS
;
A
#
# COMPACT_ATOMS: atom_id res chain seq x y z
N MET A 1 -10.24 0.51 -9.81
CA MET A 1 -9.79 1.03 -8.51
C MET A 1 -10.13 2.51 -8.44
N SER A 2 -10.49 3.02 -7.26
CA SER A 2 -10.86 4.43 -7.07
C SER A 2 -9.63 5.35 -7.22
N SER A 3 -9.79 6.51 -7.85
CA SER A 3 -8.74 7.53 -8.04
C SER A 3 -8.42 8.31 -6.77
N PHE A 4 -9.24 8.17 -5.72
CA PHE A 4 -9.06 8.83 -4.45
C PHE A 4 -9.26 7.85 -3.29
N ILE A 5 -8.68 8.20 -2.14
CA ILE A 5 -8.82 7.50 -0.86
C ILE A 5 -9.44 8.47 0.15
N ILE A 6 -10.40 7.96 0.93
CA ILE A 6 -11.07 8.75 1.97
C ILE A 6 -10.30 8.60 3.27
N VAL A 7 -9.85 9.73 3.84
CA VAL A 7 -9.19 9.78 5.14
C VAL A 7 -9.99 10.73 6.04
N GLY A 8 -10.77 10.16 6.96
CA GLY A 8 -11.73 10.92 7.76
C GLY A 8 -12.79 11.59 6.86
N LYS A 9 -12.69 12.91 6.69
CA LYS A 9 -13.57 13.70 5.81
C LYS A 9 -12.87 14.19 4.53
N ARG A 10 -11.60 13.83 4.33
CA ARG A 10 -10.77 14.30 3.20
C ARG A 10 -10.80 13.28 2.07
N LEU A 11 -10.94 13.77 0.85
CA LEU A 11 -10.74 13.00 -0.38
C LEU A 11 -9.32 13.27 -0.87
N LEU A 12 -8.44 12.28 -0.73
CA LEU A 12 -7.04 12.40 -1.12
C LEU A 12 -6.81 11.68 -2.45
N PRO A 13 -6.24 12.33 -3.48
CA PRO A 13 -5.84 11.62 -4.69
C PRO A 13 -4.87 10.50 -4.34
N ARG A 14 -5.10 9.31 -4.89
CA ARG A 14 -4.28 8.14 -4.56
C ARG A 14 -2.81 8.41 -4.86
N GLU A 15 -2.53 9.04 -5.99
CA GLU A 15 -1.19 9.32 -6.51
C GLU A 15 -0.44 10.32 -5.62
N GLN A 16 -1.16 11.07 -4.78
CA GLN A 16 -0.56 12.01 -3.84
C GLN A 16 -0.17 11.38 -2.51
N ILE A 17 -0.49 10.10 -2.26
CA ILE A 17 -0.11 9.41 -1.04
C ILE A 17 1.16 8.61 -1.30
N ALA A 18 2.25 8.94 -0.60
CA ALA A 18 3.51 8.20 -0.70
C ALA A 18 3.45 6.92 0.14
N LEU A 19 3.23 7.06 1.46
CA LEU A 19 3.27 5.96 2.39
C LEU A 19 2.31 6.18 3.56
N VAL A 20 1.97 5.10 4.25
CA VAL A 20 1.25 5.11 5.52
C VAL A 20 2.09 4.35 6.53
N GLU A 21 2.31 4.93 7.70
CA GLU A 21 3.16 4.35 8.74
C GLU A 21 2.46 4.37 10.10
N SER A 22 2.90 3.52 11.03
CA SER A 22 2.42 3.59 12.41
C SER A 22 2.69 4.97 13.00
N TYR A 23 1.69 5.50 13.70
CA TYR A 23 1.79 6.73 14.45
C TYR A 23 1.93 6.41 15.94
N ALA A 24 3.01 6.88 16.54
CA ALA A 24 3.18 6.91 17.99
C ALA A 24 3.30 8.38 18.41
N PRO A 25 2.38 8.91 19.21
CA PRO A 25 2.51 10.28 19.72
C PRO A 25 3.81 10.39 20.52
N SER A 26 4.57 11.44 20.26
CA SER A 26 5.75 11.75 21.08
C SER A 26 5.29 12.24 22.45
N GLU A 27 6.14 12.13 23.48
CA GLU A 27 5.86 12.70 24.81
C GLU A 27 5.61 14.22 24.76
N THR A 28 6.11 14.89 23.72
CA THR A 28 5.91 16.32 23.42
C THR A 28 4.63 16.65 22.63
N THR A 29 3.85 15.65 22.23
CA THR A 29 2.66 15.87 21.41
C THR A 29 1.48 16.37 22.27
N THR A 30 1.17 17.66 22.19
CA THR A 30 0.03 18.32 22.86
C THR A 30 -1.30 18.14 22.14
N LEU A 31 -1.45 17.09 21.34
CA LEU A 31 -2.66 16.86 20.55
C LEU A 31 -3.85 16.53 21.47
N GLN A 32 -4.66 17.54 21.78
CA GLN A 32 -5.87 17.38 22.60
C GLN A 32 -7.01 16.82 21.74
N THR A 33 -7.12 15.51 21.70
CA THR A 33 -8.19 14.81 20.98
C THR A 33 -8.59 13.55 21.73
N THR A 34 -9.86 13.17 21.63
CA THR A 34 -10.38 11.90 22.14
C THR A 34 -10.16 10.74 21.16
N ARG A 35 -9.62 11.02 19.97
CA ARG A 35 -9.42 10.03 18.91
C ARG A 35 -8.11 9.30 19.09
N THR A 36 -8.15 7.99 18.90
CA THR A 36 -6.97 7.12 18.96
C THR A 36 -6.39 6.96 17.56
N PHE A 37 -5.45 7.82 17.20
CA PHE A 37 -4.74 7.70 15.93
C PHE A 37 -3.71 6.56 15.98
N GLN A 38 -3.75 5.66 15.00
CA GLN A 38 -2.86 4.50 14.88
C GLN A 38 -1.85 4.64 13.74
N SER A 39 -2.16 5.46 12.75
CA SER A 39 -1.29 5.66 11.60
C SER A 39 -1.23 7.10 11.13
N ARG A 40 -0.21 7.38 10.31
CA ARG A 40 0.02 8.64 9.64
C ARG A 40 0.17 8.39 8.14
N VAL A 41 -0.70 9.01 7.36
CA VAL A 41 -0.57 9.11 5.91
C VAL A 41 0.43 10.19 5.60
N ILE A 42 1.46 9.86 4.82
CA ILE A 42 2.45 10.81 4.31
C ILE A 42 2.16 11.04 2.83
N MET A 43 1.95 12.29 2.48
CA MET A 43 1.65 12.72 1.13
C MET A 43 2.92 13.18 0.41
N ILE A 44 2.92 13.11 -0.93
CA ILE A 44 4.04 13.55 -1.77
C ILE A 44 4.27 15.06 -1.68
N ASN A 45 3.28 15.84 -1.25
CA ASN A 45 3.43 17.27 -0.99
C ASN A 45 3.99 17.57 0.42
N ARG A 46 4.48 16.54 1.12
CA ARG A 46 5.00 16.58 2.51
C ARG A 46 3.97 16.79 3.60
N ASP A 47 2.70 16.95 3.25
CA ASP A 47 1.65 16.95 4.25
C ASP A 47 1.51 15.57 4.89
N SER A 48 0.96 15.57 6.10
CA SER A 48 0.56 14.33 6.74
C SER A 48 -0.82 14.44 7.38
N VAL A 49 -1.50 13.30 7.41
CA VAL A 49 -2.84 13.18 7.99
C VAL A 49 -2.87 11.97 8.91
N LEU A 50 -3.39 12.16 10.12
CA LEU A 50 -3.54 11.08 11.08
C LEU A 50 -4.79 10.26 10.79
N LEU A 51 -4.68 8.96 11.03
CA LEU A 51 -5.70 7.95 10.79
C LEU A 51 -5.91 7.10 12.04
N GLU A 52 -7.16 6.79 12.33
CA GLU A 52 -7.57 5.90 13.43
C GLU A 52 -7.37 4.41 13.06
N GLU A 53 -7.12 4.13 11.79
CA GLU A 53 -6.90 2.79 11.23
C GLU A 53 -5.40 2.43 11.26
N ALA A 54 -5.10 1.13 11.45
CA ALA A 54 -3.73 0.62 11.39
C ALA A 54 -3.20 0.58 9.94
N PRO A 55 -1.88 0.74 9.70
CA PRO A 55 -1.31 0.74 8.36
C PRO A 55 -1.66 -0.50 7.53
N GLU A 56 -1.73 -1.68 8.16
CA GLU A 56 -2.03 -2.97 7.53
C GLU A 56 -3.45 -2.99 6.93
N LEU A 57 -4.44 -2.52 7.71
CA LEU A 57 -5.83 -2.46 7.29
C LEU A 57 -6.00 -1.46 6.14
N PHE A 58 -5.38 -0.29 6.27
CA PHE A 58 -5.37 0.71 5.23
C PHE A 58 -4.76 0.15 3.93
N ALA A 59 -3.65 -0.57 4.05
CA ALA A 59 -2.95 -1.13 2.91
C ALA A 59 -3.78 -2.18 2.18
N GLN A 60 -4.44 -3.06 2.93
CA GLN A 60 -5.34 -4.05 2.37
C GLN A 60 -6.53 -3.41 1.65
N ALA A 61 -7.18 -2.41 2.27
CA ALA A 61 -8.34 -1.73 1.70
C ALA A 61 -7.98 -0.89 0.46
N SER A 62 -6.79 -0.28 0.48
CA SER A 62 -6.33 0.66 -0.55
C SER A 62 -5.37 0.01 -1.55
N GLY A 63 -5.03 -1.27 -1.44
CA GLY A 63 -4.06 -1.92 -2.32
C GLY A 63 -2.67 -1.30 -2.26
N PHE A 64 -2.22 -0.89 -1.07
CA PHE A 64 -0.82 -0.54 -0.82
C PHE A 64 -0.06 -1.81 -0.46
N ARG A 65 1.27 -1.78 -0.60
CA ARG A 65 2.12 -2.92 -0.23
C ARG A 65 2.70 -2.68 1.16
N MET A 66 2.62 -3.70 2.02
CA MET A 66 3.15 -3.63 3.37
C MET A 66 4.62 -4.07 3.43
N LEU A 67 5.39 -3.34 4.22
CA LEU A 67 6.69 -3.73 4.76
C LEU A 67 6.50 -4.03 6.25
N ASP A 68 6.23 -5.30 6.56
CA ASP A 68 5.80 -5.72 7.91
C ASP A 68 6.85 -5.41 8.99
N GLY A 69 8.15 -5.57 8.67
CA GLY A 69 9.25 -5.28 9.59
C GLY A 69 9.31 -3.82 10.04
N ASP A 70 8.79 -2.91 9.21
CA ASP A 70 8.78 -1.47 9.46
C ASP A 70 7.40 -0.93 9.88
N ARG A 71 6.33 -1.74 9.71
CA ARG A 71 4.92 -1.31 9.79
C ARG A 71 4.62 -0.10 8.90
N VAL A 72 5.06 -0.23 7.64
CA VAL A 72 4.93 0.82 6.62
C VAL A 72 4.22 0.25 5.40
N ALA A 73 3.12 0.86 5.01
CA ALA A 73 2.48 0.66 3.72
C ALA A 73 3.06 1.67 2.71
N PHE A 74 3.53 1.24 1.55
CA PHE A 74 3.93 2.14 0.48
C PHE A 74 2.99 2.02 -0.72
N ASN A 75 2.81 3.13 -1.42
CA ASN A 75 1.93 3.18 -2.58
C ASN A 75 2.64 2.67 -3.84
N PRO A 76 2.23 1.56 -4.46
CA PRO A 76 2.91 1.03 -5.63
C PRO A 76 2.85 1.94 -6.87
N VAL A 77 2.01 2.98 -6.87
CA VAL A 77 1.94 3.95 -7.98
C VAL A 77 3.02 5.04 -7.88
N VAL A 78 3.60 5.23 -6.69
CA VAL A 78 4.66 6.22 -6.46
C VAL A 78 6.00 5.55 -6.78
N ARG A 79 6.88 6.29 -7.46
CA ARG A 79 8.22 5.80 -7.78
C ARG A 79 9.12 5.94 -6.57
N PHE A 80 9.62 4.79 -6.10
CA PHE A 80 10.57 4.71 -5.00
C PHE A 80 11.94 4.24 -5.50
N ASN A 81 12.99 4.83 -4.94
CA ASN A 81 14.35 4.33 -5.04
C ASN A 81 14.75 3.68 -3.72
N VAL A 82 15.52 2.60 -3.79
CA VAL A 82 16.01 1.85 -2.63
C VAL A 82 17.52 1.97 -2.56
N GLU A 83 18.03 2.37 -1.40
CA GLU A 83 19.46 2.50 -1.13
C GLU A 83 19.84 1.72 0.13
N THR A 84 21.05 1.17 0.14
CA THR A 84 21.66 0.67 1.38
C THR A 84 21.95 1.84 2.31
N PHE A 85 21.69 1.67 3.60
CA PHE A 85 22.03 2.66 4.62
C PHE A 85 23.08 2.11 5.58
N ALA A 86 24.16 2.86 5.75
CA ALA A 86 25.14 2.66 6.81
C ALA A 86 25.16 3.92 7.68
N PRO A 87 25.04 3.80 9.02
CA PRO A 87 25.13 4.96 9.89
C PRO A 87 26.52 5.59 9.79
N VAL A 88 26.54 6.91 9.64
CA VAL A 88 27.80 7.68 9.65
C VAL A 88 28.30 7.84 11.08
N SER A 89 29.60 8.07 11.24
CA SER A 89 30.19 8.36 12.56
C SER A 89 29.44 9.49 13.27
N GLY A 90 29.04 9.26 14.51
CA GLY A 90 28.28 10.23 15.33
C GLY A 90 26.75 10.15 15.19
N PHE A 91 26.21 9.29 14.32
CA PHE A 91 24.78 8.99 14.28
C PHE A 91 24.51 7.64 14.95
N THR A 92 23.89 7.67 16.13
CA THR A 92 23.48 6.46 16.88
C THR A 92 21.96 6.30 16.75
N PRO A 93 21.47 5.63 15.69
CA PRO A 93 20.03 5.46 15.51
C PRO A 93 19.46 4.58 16.61
N THR A 94 18.21 4.84 17.00
CA THR A 94 17.47 4.03 17.97
C THR A 94 17.12 2.63 17.46
N LYS A 95 17.19 2.44 16.13
CA LYS A 95 16.95 1.17 15.45
C LYS A 95 18.10 0.85 14.50
N PRO A 96 18.37 -0.44 14.22
CA PRO A 96 19.40 -0.86 13.28
C PRO A 96 18.91 -0.68 11.83
N TYR A 97 18.78 0.58 11.39
CA TYR A 97 18.40 0.88 10.02
C TYR A 97 19.46 0.39 9.05
N VAL A 98 19.03 -0.24 7.95
CA VAL A 98 19.91 -0.80 6.91
C VAL A 98 19.50 -0.40 5.50
N THR A 99 18.32 0.20 5.35
CA THR A 99 17.77 0.62 4.05
C THR A 99 17.25 2.05 4.12
N ARG A 100 17.42 2.80 3.03
CA ARG A 100 16.78 4.10 2.81
C ARG A 100 15.86 4.00 1.60
N LEU A 101 14.56 4.19 1.84
CA LEU A 101 13.55 4.33 0.80
C LEU A 101 13.41 5.80 0.43
N ARG A 102 13.54 6.17 -0.85
CA ARG A 102 13.49 7.56 -1.33
C ARG A 102 12.38 7.78 -2.35
N TRP A 103 11.80 8.97 -2.35
CA TRP A 103 10.86 9.43 -3.38
C TRP A 103 11.03 10.92 -3.61
N ARG A 104 10.49 11.42 -4.74
CA ARG A 104 10.48 12.85 -5.06
C ARG A 104 9.16 13.47 -4.62
N ASP A 105 9.21 14.61 -3.96
CA ASP A 105 8.03 15.43 -3.73
C ASP A 105 7.64 16.27 -4.95
N LEU A 106 6.53 17.01 -4.84
CA LEU A 106 6.00 17.86 -5.90
C LEU A 106 6.95 18.99 -6.32
N ASP A 107 7.82 19.44 -5.41
CA ASP A 107 8.80 20.49 -5.68
C ASP A 107 10.11 19.93 -6.25
N GLY A 108 10.19 18.61 -6.46
CA GLY A 108 11.39 17.94 -6.92
C GLY A 108 12.50 17.95 -5.86
N ASN A 109 12.17 17.85 -4.58
CA ASN A 109 13.15 17.52 -3.56
C ASN A 109 13.03 16.05 -3.17
N ASP A 110 14.12 15.54 -2.60
CA ASP A 110 14.17 14.16 -2.16
C ASP A 110 13.61 14.03 -0.74
N GLN A 111 12.64 13.15 -0.61
CA GLN A 111 12.16 12.66 0.67
C GLN A 111 12.73 11.26 0.92
N SER A 112 12.89 10.89 2.18
CA SER A 112 13.40 9.57 2.52
C SER A 112 12.85 9.03 3.83
N LYS A 113 12.86 7.71 3.94
CA LYS A 113 12.55 6.97 5.16
C LYS A 113 13.61 5.89 5.40
N LEU A 114 14.12 5.86 6.63
CA LEU A 114 15.01 4.78 7.07
C LEU A 114 14.18 3.57 7.51
N LEU A 115 14.62 2.39 7.07
CA LEU A 115 13.95 1.11 7.27
C LEU A 115 14.92 0.09 7.88
N VAL A 116 14.38 -0.79 8.72
CA VAL A 116 15.11 -1.94 9.30
C VAL A 116 15.03 -3.17 8.39
N THR A 117 14.05 -3.23 7.48
CA THR A 117 13.98 -4.27 6.45
C THR A 117 15.17 -4.19 5.52
N SER A 118 15.73 -5.34 5.11
CA SER A 118 16.92 -5.40 4.25
C SER A 118 16.67 -4.77 2.86
N PRO A 119 17.72 -4.22 2.22
CA PRO A 119 17.59 -3.57 0.91
C PRO A 119 16.96 -4.50 -0.14
N ASP A 120 17.37 -5.77 -0.18
CA ASP A 120 16.87 -6.77 -1.13
C ASP A 120 15.38 -7.06 -0.96
N ALA A 121 14.91 -7.15 0.29
CA ALA A 121 13.49 -7.39 0.58
C ALA A 121 12.65 -6.16 0.21
N VAL A 122 13.13 -4.95 0.49
CA VAL A 122 12.45 -3.70 0.08
C VAL A 122 12.41 -3.59 -1.44
N LEU A 123 13.53 -3.86 -2.13
CA LEU A 123 13.61 -3.83 -3.59
C LEU A 123 12.63 -4.81 -4.23
N SER A 124 12.60 -6.06 -3.74
CA SER A 124 11.65 -7.09 -4.19
C SER A 124 10.20 -6.63 -4.00
N ALA A 125 9.88 -6.02 -2.85
CA ALA A 125 8.54 -5.51 -2.58
C ALA A 125 8.17 -4.36 -3.52
N VAL A 126 9.09 -3.43 -3.81
CA VAL A 126 8.87 -2.29 -4.72
C VAL A 126 8.70 -2.76 -6.16
N MET A 127 9.54 -3.68 -6.64
CA MET A 127 9.44 -4.26 -7.99
C MET A 127 8.20 -5.14 -8.18
N GLY A 128 7.64 -5.68 -7.09
CA GLY A 128 6.49 -6.58 -7.14
C GLY A 128 6.87 -8.04 -7.32
N ASP A 129 8.16 -8.36 -7.20
CA ASP A 129 8.71 -9.72 -7.27
C ASP A 129 8.80 -10.41 -5.90
N GLY A 130 8.54 -9.66 -4.81
CA GLY A 130 8.42 -10.23 -3.47
C GLY A 130 7.16 -11.11 -3.33
N PRO A 131 7.15 -12.08 -2.39
CA PRO A 131 5.94 -12.85 -2.11
C PRO A 131 4.84 -11.84 -1.79
N ALA A 132 3.77 -11.87 -2.58
CA ALA A 132 2.62 -11.00 -2.39
C ALA A 132 2.23 -11.09 -0.91
N ALA A 133 2.47 -10.00 -0.15
CA ALA A 133 1.92 -9.84 1.18
C ALA A 133 0.44 -10.22 1.06
N ARG A 134 0.05 -11.29 1.76
CA ARG A 134 -1.18 -12.04 1.53
C ARG A 134 -2.36 -11.10 1.26
N LEU A 135 -2.75 -10.99 -0.01
CA LEU A 135 -4.09 -10.54 -0.33
C LEU A 135 -5.02 -11.69 0.08
N PRO A 136 -5.92 -11.54 1.06
CA PRO A 136 -6.94 -12.55 1.25
C PRO A 136 -7.79 -12.63 -0.02
N PRO A 137 -8.22 -13.83 -0.43
CA PRO A 137 -9.04 -13.98 -1.62
C PRO A 137 -10.29 -13.13 -1.44
N GLY A 138 -10.51 -12.20 -2.37
CA GLY A 138 -11.73 -11.44 -2.44
C GLY A 138 -12.93 -12.37 -2.39
N ARG A 139 -13.88 -12.05 -1.51
CA ARG A 139 -15.17 -12.73 -1.37
C ARG A 139 -15.86 -12.82 -2.74
N GLY A 140 -15.73 -13.97 -3.40
CA GLY A 140 -16.60 -14.38 -4.48
C GLY A 140 -17.98 -14.68 -3.91
N ASN A 141 -18.79 -13.64 -3.73
CA ASN A 141 -20.20 -13.77 -3.42
C ASN A 141 -20.97 -13.88 -4.75
N GLY A 142 -21.74 -14.94 -4.93
CA GLY A 142 -22.85 -14.93 -5.87
C GLY A 142 -22.94 -16.12 -6.82
N THR A 143 -23.57 -17.17 -6.31
CA THR A 143 -24.27 -18.23 -7.04
C THR A 143 -24.98 -17.74 -8.33
N ARG A 144 -24.79 -18.53 -9.40
CA ARG A 144 -25.44 -18.53 -10.74
C ARG A 144 -26.87 -17.95 -10.84
N PRO A 145 -27.25 -17.57 -12.08
CA PRO A 145 -28.46 -18.10 -12.69
C PRO A 145 -28.16 -18.95 -13.93
N ARG A 146 -28.78 -20.13 -13.91
CA ARG A 146 -28.92 -21.13 -14.96
C ARG A 146 -29.84 -20.55 -16.05
N ARG A 147 -29.35 -20.37 -17.29
CA ARG A 147 -30.24 -20.10 -18.45
C ARG A 147 -30.29 -21.34 -19.33
N ALA A 148 -31.43 -22.02 -19.25
CA ALA A 148 -31.81 -23.09 -20.14
C ALA A 148 -31.87 -22.60 -21.59
N ARG A 149 -31.39 -23.43 -22.52
CA ARG A 149 -31.91 -23.42 -23.89
C ARG A 149 -32.08 -24.86 -24.34
N GLN A 150 -33.32 -25.29 -24.28
CA GLN A 150 -33.84 -26.55 -24.77
C GLN A 150 -34.25 -26.36 -26.25
N THR A 151 -34.09 -27.44 -27.03
CA THR A 151 -34.62 -27.74 -28.38
C THR A 151 -34.03 -26.93 -29.55
N SER A 152 -33.68 -27.53 -30.70
CA SER A 152 -34.43 -28.52 -31.47
C SER A 152 -33.54 -29.47 -32.29
N ARG A 153 -34.02 -30.72 -32.40
CA ARG A 153 -33.70 -31.67 -33.47
C ARG A 153 -34.04 -31.04 -34.81
N LEU A 154 -33.25 -31.32 -35.85
CA LEU A 154 -33.71 -31.81 -37.15
C LEU A 154 -32.50 -32.31 -37.98
N LYS A 155 -32.54 -33.60 -38.34
CA LYS A 155 -31.70 -34.22 -39.37
C LYS A 155 -32.12 -33.67 -40.75
N PRO A 156 -31.20 -33.71 -41.73
CA PRO A 156 -31.60 -34.35 -42.97
C PRO A 156 -30.56 -35.36 -43.46
N SER A 157 -31.10 -36.51 -43.86
CA SER A 157 -30.50 -37.45 -44.82
C SER A 157 -30.34 -36.78 -46.18
N LEU A 158 -29.17 -36.91 -46.80
CA LEU A 158 -29.05 -36.85 -48.25
C LEU A 158 -27.94 -37.77 -48.75
N THR A 159 -28.38 -38.57 -49.71
CA THR A 159 -27.76 -39.59 -50.55
C THR A 159 -26.60 -39.07 -51.41
N GLN A 160 -25.60 -39.93 -51.66
CA GLN A 160 -24.75 -40.08 -52.87
C GLN A 160 -23.62 -41.07 -52.47
N SER A 161 -23.25 -42.12 -53.19
CA SER A 161 -23.44 -42.52 -54.60
C SER A 161 -23.63 -44.03 -54.71
#